data_AF-R7UD66-F1
#
_entry.id   AF-R7UD66-F1
#
_cell.length_a   1.000
_cell.length_b   1.000
_cell.length_c   1.000
_cell.angle_alpha   90.00
_cell.angle_beta   90.00
_cell.angle_gamma   90.00
#
_symmetry.space_group_name_H-M   'P 1'
#
loop_
_entity.id
_entity.type
_entity.pdbx_description
1 polymer ?
#
loop_
_entity_poly.entity_id
_entity_poly.type
_entity_poly.pdbx_seq_one_letter_code
_entity_poly.pdbx_strand_id
1 'polypeptide(L)'
;PYTNRSLATGKPPFNTKLQLYQWSEDVVKTVVRDDWAVRDGVISKKFHMVVTPRVKEEVRLHFGCDDLEGAELEDQGIIGTALTHWEKRVFENEVMTGTYTQSPLMSRITLALLEDSGWYIVDYSQAEQLEWGRHLGCDFIMKSCKHWIDRKQDRCEHIHPFCNRAKRRDALQTECTENRQSVALCNLVEFDKPLPREYQHFDSIHGVTSDQVTHFGGSVALADYCPYVQELNWKKGSVAIRGSKCHLERNNADPEINYTLERYGNRSKCFEHLEQWQLRHCGQTYDVEHWGSGCYQYACNQSGLFIEVQGQQYQCYRQGQVIDIQEVTSEWLHLGSIICPSCIDICQV
;
A
#
# COMPACT_ATOMS: atom_id res chain seq x y z
N PRO A 1 30.63 -19.36 -7.28
CA PRO A 1 29.85 -18.17 -7.69
C PRO A 1 28.72 -18.62 -8.61
N TYR A 2 27.49 -18.12 -8.42
CA TYR A 2 26.33 -18.56 -9.22
C TYR A 2 26.47 -18.24 -10.71
N THR A 3 27.10 -17.12 -11.04
CA THR A 3 27.44 -16.77 -12.43
C THR A 3 28.90 -17.07 -12.72
N ASN A 4 29.17 -17.72 -13.87
CA ASN A 4 30.52 -17.94 -14.36
C ASN A 4 31.26 -16.61 -14.59
N ARG A 5 32.52 -16.57 -14.18
CA ARG A 5 33.37 -15.37 -14.23
C ARG A 5 34.55 -15.61 -15.15
N SER A 6 34.96 -14.58 -15.88
CA SER A 6 36.19 -14.60 -16.65
C SER A 6 37.40 -14.82 -15.74
N LEU A 7 38.27 -15.75 -16.10
CA LEU A 7 39.52 -16.01 -15.36
C LEU A 7 40.46 -14.81 -15.37
N ALA A 8 40.40 -13.97 -16.41
CA ALA A 8 41.28 -12.82 -16.55
C ALA A 8 40.82 -11.60 -15.73
N THR A 9 39.50 -11.38 -15.63
CA THR A 9 38.95 -10.16 -15.00
C THR A 9 38.23 -10.41 -13.68
N GLY A 10 37.89 -11.66 -13.36
CA GLY A 10 37.05 -12.03 -12.22
C GLY A 10 35.59 -11.58 -12.33
N LYS A 11 35.17 -11.04 -13.49
CA LYS A 11 33.83 -10.49 -13.73
C LYS A 11 33.00 -11.39 -14.64
N PRO A 12 31.65 -11.39 -14.51
CA PRO A 12 30.79 -12.00 -15.51
C PRO A 12 30.96 -11.34 -16.90
N PRO A 13 30.47 -11.97 -17.97
CA PRO A 13 30.38 -11.33 -19.28
C PRO A 13 29.57 -10.03 -19.20
N PHE A 14 29.94 -8.99 -19.96
CA PHE A 14 29.19 -7.74 -19.99
C PHE A 14 28.20 -7.73 -21.15
N ASN A 15 26.92 -7.46 -20.87
CA ASN A 15 25.88 -7.35 -21.87
C ASN A 15 25.75 -5.89 -22.31
N THR A 16 26.23 -5.55 -23.50
CA THR A 16 26.23 -4.19 -24.04
C THR A 16 24.84 -3.65 -24.36
N LYS A 17 23.85 -4.52 -24.59
CA LYS A 17 22.47 -4.11 -24.84
C LYS A 17 21.79 -3.68 -23.55
N LEU A 18 22.02 -4.41 -22.46
CA LEU A 18 21.44 -4.13 -21.14
C LEU A 18 22.28 -3.15 -20.31
N GLN A 19 23.54 -2.92 -20.69
CA GLN A 19 24.53 -2.17 -19.91
C GLN A 19 24.76 -2.76 -18.51
N LEU A 20 24.64 -4.09 -18.37
CA LEU A 20 24.76 -4.84 -17.13
C LEU A 20 25.70 -6.04 -17.30
N TYR A 21 26.25 -6.54 -16.19
CA TYR A 21 26.89 -7.85 -16.19
C TYR A 21 25.84 -8.95 -16.38
N GLN A 22 26.09 -9.84 -17.33
CA GLN A 22 25.22 -10.95 -17.66
C GLN A 22 25.18 -11.94 -16.50
N TRP A 23 24.00 -12.13 -15.93
CA TRP A 23 23.71 -13.15 -14.93
C TRP A 23 23.53 -14.54 -15.55
N SER A 24 23.61 -15.60 -14.74
CA SER A 24 23.19 -16.96 -15.10
C SER A 24 21.72 -17.20 -14.69
N GLU A 25 21.13 -18.26 -15.24
CA GLU A 25 19.79 -18.75 -14.86
C GLU A 25 19.70 -19.22 -13.40
N ASP A 26 20.82 -19.41 -12.71
CA ASP A 26 20.83 -19.70 -11.27
C ASP A 26 20.63 -18.44 -10.41
N VAL A 27 20.79 -17.25 -11.02
CA VAL A 27 20.59 -15.96 -10.34
C VAL A 27 19.28 -15.32 -10.74
N VAL A 28 19.04 -15.10 -12.03
CA VAL A 28 17.79 -14.54 -12.54
C VAL A 28 17.22 -15.43 -13.64
N LYS A 29 15.94 -15.81 -13.50
CA LYS A 29 15.19 -16.55 -14.51
C LYS A 29 14.12 -15.69 -15.14
N THR A 30 13.87 -15.91 -16.42
CA THR A 30 12.67 -15.37 -17.08
C THR A 30 11.52 -16.34 -16.91
N VAL A 31 10.40 -15.82 -16.41
CA VAL A 31 9.17 -16.57 -16.17
C VAL A 31 8.04 -15.94 -16.99
N VAL A 32 7.14 -16.75 -17.54
CA VAL A 32 5.99 -16.27 -18.32
C VAL A 32 4.71 -16.69 -17.61
N ARG A 33 3.77 -15.75 -17.48
CA ARG A 33 2.39 -16.02 -17.03
C ARG A 33 1.47 -15.75 -18.20
N ASP A 34 0.73 -16.77 -18.66
CA ASP A 34 -0.18 -16.67 -19.81
C ASP A 34 -1.60 -16.25 -19.43
N ASP A 35 -1.87 -16.08 -18.13
CA ASP A 35 -3.18 -15.74 -17.58
C ASP A 35 -3.18 -14.40 -16.84
N TRP A 36 -2.42 -13.44 -17.34
CA TRP A 36 -2.39 -12.08 -16.80
C TRP A 36 -3.67 -11.34 -17.16
N ALA A 37 -4.58 -11.16 -16.20
CA ALA A 37 -5.87 -10.52 -16.44
C ALA A 37 -5.72 -9.01 -16.69
N VAL A 38 -6.36 -8.52 -17.74
CA VAL A 38 -6.51 -7.12 -18.13
C VAL A 38 -8.00 -6.86 -18.40
N ARG A 39 -8.40 -5.60 -18.57
CA ARG A 39 -9.80 -5.22 -18.87
C ARG A 39 -10.44 -6.12 -19.93
N ASP A 40 -9.80 -6.24 -21.09
CA ASP A 40 -10.32 -7.02 -22.21
C ASP A 40 -9.61 -8.39 -22.34
N GLY A 41 -9.76 -9.23 -21.31
CA GLY A 41 -9.33 -10.63 -21.31
C GLY A 41 -8.01 -10.91 -20.59
N VAL A 42 -7.21 -11.81 -21.15
CA VAL A 42 -5.90 -12.20 -20.58
C VAL A 42 -4.79 -12.02 -21.60
N ILE A 43 -3.58 -11.77 -21.12
CA ILE A 43 -2.36 -11.67 -21.93
C ILE A 43 -1.23 -12.51 -21.33
N SER A 44 -0.20 -12.79 -22.13
CA SER A 44 1.07 -13.33 -21.64
C SER A 44 1.98 -12.19 -21.17
N LYS A 45 2.35 -12.16 -19.90
CA LYS A 45 3.36 -11.23 -19.34
C LYS A 45 4.63 -11.99 -18.98
N LYS A 46 5.79 -11.38 -19.26
CA LYS A 46 7.12 -11.91 -18.93
C LYS A 46 7.66 -11.21 -17.70
N PHE A 47 8.34 -11.97 -16.84
CA PHE A 47 8.89 -11.52 -15.57
C PHE A 47 10.35 -11.95 -15.47
N HIS A 48 11.16 -11.12 -14.83
CA HIS A 48 12.53 -11.47 -14.46
C HIS A 48 12.57 -11.65 -12.95
N MET A 49 12.94 -12.84 -12.48
CA MET A 49 12.90 -13.18 -11.05
C MET A 49 14.28 -13.54 -10.54
N VAL A 50 14.70 -12.97 -9.40
CA VAL A 50 15.86 -13.45 -8.66
C VAL A 50 15.50 -14.75 -7.96
N VAL A 51 16.17 -15.84 -8.35
CA VAL A 51 15.84 -17.22 -7.93
C VAL A 51 16.90 -17.84 -7.00
N THR A 52 17.78 -17.02 -6.44
CA THR A 52 18.82 -17.51 -5.52
C THR A 52 18.21 -18.11 -4.25
N PRO A 53 18.89 -19.06 -3.58
CA PRO A 53 18.26 -19.89 -2.56
C PRO A 53 17.61 -19.13 -1.40
N ARG A 54 18.29 -18.15 -0.80
CA ARG A 54 17.76 -17.37 0.33
C ARG A 54 16.67 -16.42 -0.11
N VAL A 55 16.85 -15.74 -1.24
CA VAL A 55 15.82 -14.84 -1.79
C VAL A 55 14.54 -15.61 -2.02
N LYS A 56 14.63 -16.78 -2.66
CA LYS A 56 13.49 -17.67 -2.93
C LYS A 56 12.81 -18.15 -1.64
N GLU A 57 13.58 -18.54 -0.63
CA GLU A 57 13.06 -18.93 0.68
C GLU A 57 12.26 -17.79 1.34
N GLU A 58 12.85 -16.60 1.46
CA GLU A 58 12.24 -15.46 2.15
C GLU A 58 11.01 -14.90 1.41
N VAL A 59 10.99 -14.86 0.07
CA VAL A 59 9.78 -14.42 -0.65
C VAL A 59 8.62 -15.41 -0.53
N ARG A 60 8.91 -16.72 -0.52
CA ARG A 60 7.86 -17.74 -0.31
C ARG A 60 7.25 -17.61 1.08
N LEU A 61 8.10 -17.44 2.09
CA LEU A 61 7.67 -17.21 3.47
C LEU A 61 6.87 -15.91 3.60
N HIS A 62 7.35 -14.82 3.00
CA HIS A 62 6.69 -13.52 3.05
C HIS A 62 5.28 -13.56 2.46
N PHE A 63 5.13 -14.04 1.23
CA PHE A 63 3.81 -14.10 0.56
C PHE A 63 2.96 -15.29 1.01
N GLY A 64 3.54 -16.32 1.64
CA GLY A 64 2.85 -17.59 1.91
C GLY A 64 2.52 -18.35 0.61
N CYS A 65 3.45 -18.38 -0.33
CA CYS A 65 3.27 -19.02 -1.65
C CYS A 65 4.44 -19.95 -1.98
N ASP A 66 4.27 -21.26 -1.77
CA ASP A 66 5.33 -22.26 -1.99
C ASP A 66 5.70 -22.47 -3.46
N ASP A 67 4.81 -22.13 -4.38
CA ASP A 67 5.04 -22.29 -5.82
C ASP A 67 5.88 -21.15 -6.43
N LEU A 68 6.06 -20.04 -5.71
CA LEU A 68 6.76 -18.86 -6.21
C LEU A 68 8.22 -19.17 -6.57
N GLU A 69 8.67 -18.77 -7.75
CA GLU A 69 9.98 -19.13 -8.29
C GLU A 69 11.12 -18.29 -7.70
N GLY A 70 10.84 -17.03 -7.35
CA GLY A 70 11.81 -16.06 -6.85
C GLY A 70 11.20 -14.68 -6.61
N ALA A 71 12.05 -13.68 -6.38
CA ALA A 71 11.64 -12.27 -6.19
C ALA A 71 11.62 -11.53 -7.53
N GLU A 72 10.50 -10.90 -7.87
CA GLU A 72 10.32 -10.17 -9.12
C GLU A 72 11.17 -8.89 -9.17
N LEU A 73 11.86 -8.70 -10.30
CA LEU A 73 12.59 -7.48 -10.63
C LEU A 73 11.70 -6.55 -11.45
N GLU A 74 11.87 -5.25 -11.20
CA GLU A 74 11.23 -4.17 -11.92
C GLU A 74 11.45 -4.30 -13.44
N ASP A 75 10.37 -4.23 -14.22
CA ASP A 75 10.38 -4.32 -15.69
C ASP A 75 10.14 -2.97 -16.38
N GLN A 76 9.82 -1.92 -15.62
CA GLN A 76 9.62 -0.56 -16.12
C GLN A 76 10.74 0.42 -15.73
N GLY A 77 10.60 1.66 -16.21
CA GLY A 77 11.52 2.76 -15.92
C GLY A 77 12.63 2.93 -16.95
N ILE A 78 13.67 3.67 -16.57
CA ILE A 78 14.83 3.95 -17.42
C ILE A 78 15.97 2.96 -17.15
N ILE A 79 17.04 3.07 -17.93
CA ILE A 79 18.30 2.37 -17.66
C ILE A 79 18.75 2.70 -16.23
N GLY A 80 18.92 1.66 -15.41
CA GLY A 80 19.26 1.79 -14.00
C GLY A 80 18.09 1.60 -13.04
N THR A 81 16.84 1.50 -13.54
CA THR A 81 15.65 1.12 -12.76
C THR A 81 15.26 -0.33 -13.04
N ALA A 82 14.96 -0.63 -14.30
CA ALA A 82 14.59 -1.99 -14.73
C ALA A 82 15.74 -2.96 -14.46
N LEU A 83 15.40 -4.17 -13.96
CA LEU A 83 16.30 -5.28 -13.66
C LEU A 83 17.30 -5.05 -12.51
N THR A 84 17.28 -3.89 -11.86
CA THR A 84 18.20 -3.53 -10.76
C THR A 84 17.48 -3.23 -9.45
N HIS A 85 16.15 -3.17 -9.47
CA HIS A 85 15.28 -2.93 -8.33
C HIS A 85 14.23 -4.03 -8.22
N TRP A 86 13.64 -4.16 -7.04
CA TRP A 86 12.46 -4.99 -6.82
C TRP A 86 11.23 -4.38 -7.49
N GLU A 87 10.37 -5.25 -8.02
CA GLU A 87 9.09 -4.87 -8.60
C GLU A 87 8.21 -4.15 -7.57
N LYS A 88 7.87 -2.89 -7.86
CA LYS A 88 7.15 -2.07 -6.88
C LYS A 88 5.73 -2.54 -6.64
N ARG A 89 5.04 -3.12 -7.64
CA ARG A 89 3.68 -3.66 -7.47
C ARG A 89 3.56 -4.62 -6.29
N VAL A 90 4.60 -5.44 -6.06
CA VAL A 90 4.53 -6.54 -5.08
C VAL A 90 5.43 -6.33 -3.87
N PHE A 91 6.32 -5.34 -3.89
CA PHE A 91 7.21 -5.02 -2.78
C PHE A 91 7.03 -3.61 -2.20
N GLU A 92 6.27 -2.72 -2.83
CA GLU A 92 5.94 -1.32 -2.44
C GLU A 92 6.99 -0.63 -1.56
N ASN A 93 6.90 -0.82 -0.23
CA ASN A 93 7.67 -0.14 0.81
C ASN A 93 9.13 -0.61 0.93
N GLU A 94 9.54 -1.61 0.16
CA GLU A 94 10.91 -2.13 0.19
C GLU A 94 11.91 -1.07 -0.30
N VAL A 95 13.02 -0.91 0.42
CA VAL A 95 14.05 0.10 0.16
C VAL A 95 14.72 -0.02 -1.22
N MET A 96 14.71 -1.20 -1.82
CA MET A 96 15.26 -1.50 -3.14
C MET A 96 14.20 -1.45 -4.25
N THR A 97 13.02 -0.86 -4.03
CA THR A 97 12.10 -0.52 -5.12
C THR A 97 12.55 0.73 -5.89
N GLY A 98 12.23 0.82 -7.18
CA GLY A 98 12.78 1.81 -8.11
C GLY A 98 12.33 3.27 -7.94
N THR A 99 11.62 3.62 -6.87
CA THR A 99 11.16 4.99 -6.59
C THR A 99 10.97 5.22 -5.11
N TYR A 100 10.92 6.49 -4.70
CA TYR A 100 10.73 6.87 -3.31
C TYR A 100 9.39 6.36 -2.76
N THR A 101 9.44 5.73 -1.59
CA THR A 101 8.26 5.39 -0.77
C THR A 101 8.25 6.25 0.48
N GLN A 102 7.08 6.48 1.04
CA GLN A 102 6.88 7.31 2.24
C GLN A 102 7.52 6.67 3.48
N SER A 103 7.62 5.35 3.46
CA SER A 103 8.06 4.50 4.56
C SER A 103 8.96 3.38 4.02
N PRO A 104 10.17 3.71 3.53
CA PRO A 104 11.09 2.71 3.03
C PRO A 104 11.61 1.88 4.20
N LEU A 105 11.72 0.56 4.00
CA LEU A 105 12.21 -0.36 5.01
C LEU A 105 13.14 -1.41 4.41
N MET A 106 14.08 -1.90 5.22
CA MET A 106 15.00 -2.97 4.85
C MET A 106 14.42 -4.34 5.23
N SER A 107 13.83 -5.03 4.26
CA SER A 107 13.14 -6.30 4.50
C SER A 107 14.10 -7.50 4.58
N ARG A 108 13.60 -8.64 5.09
CA ARG A 108 14.30 -9.93 5.01
C ARG A 108 14.64 -10.34 3.57
N ILE A 109 13.89 -9.88 2.57
CA ILE A 109 14.10 -10.21 1.15
C ILE A 109 15.38 -9.54 0.62
N THR A 110 15.59 -8.25 0.91
CA THR A 110 16.85 -7.57 0.53
C THR A 110 18.03 -8.13 1.33
N LEU A 111 17.84 -8.40 2.61
CA LEU A 111 18.85 -9.07 3.43
C LEU A 111 19.26 -10.43 2.84
N ALA A 112 18.30 -11.22 2.33
CA ALA A 112 18.56 -12.47 1.64
C ALA A 112 19.35 -12.29 0.33
N LEU A 113 19.07 -11.23 -0.44
CA LEU A 113 19.88 -10.91 -1.61
C LEU A 113 21.34 -10.59 -1.21
N LEU A 114 21.54 -9.86 -0.12
CA LEU A 114 22.87 -9.53 0.39
C LEU A 114 23.61 -10.79 0.86
N GLU A 115 22.94 -11.72 1.52
CA GLU A 115 23.54 -13.02 1.90
C GLU A 115 23.90 -13.85 0.65
N ASP A 116 22.96 -14.02 -0.28
CA ASP A 116 23.15 -14.81 -1.51
C ASP A 116 24.24 -14.22 -2.43
N SER A 117 24.52 -12.92 -2.33
CA SER A 117 25.64 -12.28 -3.06
C SER A 117 27.01 -12.84 -2.64
N GLY A 118 27.12 -13.36 -1.42
CA GLY A 118 28.38 -13.79 -0.79
C GLY A 118 29.30 -12.64 -0.37
N TRP A 119 28.85 -11.38 -0.45
CA TRP A 119 29.62 -10.21 -0.04
C TRP A 119 29.38 -9.83 1.43
N TYR A 120 28.25 -10.24 1.98
CA TYR A 120 27.80 -9.84 3.31
C TYR A 120 27.52 -11.04 4.19
N ILE A 121 27.74 -10.86 5.49
CA ILE A 121 27.20 -11.72 6.55
C ILE A 121 26.05 -10.93 7.15
N VAL A 122 24.86 -11.53 7.17
CA VAL A 122 23.62 -10.81 7.43
C VAL A 122 23.01 -11.25 8.76
N ASP A 123 22.62 -10.27 9.58
CA ASP A 123 21.84 -10.49 10.80
C ASP A 123 20.36 -10.17 10.54
N TYR A 124 19.56 -11.22 10.31
CA TYR A 124 18.14 -11.09 10.05
C TYR A 124 17.33 -10.57 11.24
N SER A 125 17.90 -10.49 12.45
CA SER A 125 17.20 -9.88 13.60
C SER A 125 16.99 -8.36 13.42
N GLN A 126 17.78 -7.74 12.55
CA GLN A 126 17.68 -6.32 12.20
C GLN A 126 16.72 -6.05 11.04
N ALA A 127 16.12 -7.10 10.47
CA ALA A 127 15.18 -6.95 9.36
C ALA A 127 13.91 -6.23 9.83
N GLU A 128 13.48 -5.26 9.05
CA GLU A 128 12.19 -4.62 9.23
C GLU A 128 11.08 -5.48 8.62
N GLN A 129 9.90 -5.44 9.21
CA GLN A 129 8.75 -6.20 8.75
C GLN A 129 8.09 -5.49 7.57
N LEU A 130 8.21 -6.08 6.38
CA LEU A 130 7.40 -5.69 5.23
C LEU A 130 5.98 -6.21 5.46
N GLU A 131 5.00 -5.32 5.56
CA GLU A 131 3.58 -5.73 5.66
C GLU A 131 2.94 -5.90 4.28
N TRP A 132 3.43 -5.15 3.29
CA TRP A 132 2.89 -5.20 1.92
C TRP A 132 3.01 -6.61 1.33
N GLY A 133 1.88 -7.20 0.95
CA GLY A 133 1.82 -8.53 0.35
C GLY A 133 1.97 -9.70 1.32
N ARG A 134 2.21 -9.45 2.60
CA ARG A 134 2.52 -10.51 3.57
C ARG A 134 1.34 -11.48 3.72
N HIS A 135 1.61 -12.77 3.53
CA HIS A 135 0.64 -13.87 3.56
C HIS A 135 -0.59 -13.71 2.64
N LEU A 136 -0.51 -12.87 1.61
CA LEU A 136 -1.61 -12.69 0.66
C LEU A 136 -1.73 -13.83 -0.38
N GLY A 137 -0.77 -14.76 -0.38
CA GLY A 137 -0.79 -15.99 -1.16
C GLY A 137 -0.42 -15.79 -2.64
N CYS A 138 -0.40 -16.90 -3.38
CA CYS A 138 0.07 -16.93 -4.76
C CYS A 138 -0.71 -16.04 -5.72
N ASP A 139 -2.01 -15.87 -5.51
CA ASP A 139 -2.85 -14.99 -6.32
C ASP A 139 -2.36 -13.54 -6.34
N PHE A 140 -1.92 -13.02 -5.18
CA PHE A 140 -1.45 -11.64 -5.08
C PHE A 140 -0.16 -11.43 -5.87
N ILE A 141 0.81 -12.33 -5.69
CA ILE A 141 2.16 -12.18 -6.24
C ILE A 141 2.25 -12.66 -7.71
N MET A 142 1.53 -13.71 -8.09
CA MET A 142 1.65 -14.34 -9.42
C MET A 142 0.61 -13.87 -10.45
N LYS A 143 -0.44 -13.15 -10.04
CA LYS A 143 -1.51 -12.65 -10.94
C LYS A 143 -1.54 -11.12 -10.97
N SER A 144 -2.33 -10.57 -11.89
CA SER A 144 -2.50 -9.13 -12.01
C SER A 144 -3.29 -8.56 -10.83
N CYS A 145 -3.09 -7.28 -10.54
CA CYS A 145 -3.91 -6.59 -9.54
C CYS A 145 -5.40 -6.56 -9.93
N LYS A 146 -5.73 -6.57 -11.23
CA LYS A 146 -7.10 -6.81 -11.69
C LYS A 146 -7.65 -8.15 -11.17
N HIS A 147 -6.93 -9.25 -11.39
CA HIS A 147 -7.36 -10.57 -10.92
C HIS A 147 -7.61 -10.57 -9.41
N TRP A 148 -6.71 -9.96 -8.64
CA TRP A 148 -6.87 -9.79 -7.20
C TRP A 148 -8.14 -9.01 -6.85
N ILE A 149 -8.30 -7.82 -7.44
CA ILE A 149 -9.44 -6.92 -7.19
C ILE A 149 -10.75 -7.64 -7.51
N ASP A 150 -10.87 -8.22 -8.71
CA ASP A 150 -12.07 -8.92 -9.15
C ASP A 150 -12.41 -10.09 -8.20
N ARG A 151 -11.43 -10.96 -7.91
CA ARG A 151 -11.63 -12.13 -7.05
C ARG A 151 -12.05 -11.73 -5.63
N LYS A 152 -11.48 -10.65 -5.09
CA LYS A 152 -11.84 -10.13 -3.77
C LYS A 152 -13.25 -9.52 -3.77
N GLN A 153 -13.60 -8.76 -4.80
CA GLN A 153 -14.94 -8.18 -4.96
C GLN A 153 -16.02 -9.25 -5.10
N ASP A 154 -15.79 -10.28 -5.91
CA ASP A 154 -16.70 -11.41 -6.10
C ASP A 154 -17.00 -12.15 -4.80
N ARG A 155 -16.04 -12.14 -3.87
CA ARG A 155 -16.16 -12.74 -2.53
C ARG A 155 -16.65 -11.77 -1.46
N CYS A 156 -16.93 -10.51 -1.83
CA CYS A 156 -17.26 -9.44 -0.90
C CYS A 156 -16.18 -9.23 0.18
N GLU A 157 -14.91 -9.43 -0.17
CA GLU A 157 -13.75 -9.22 0.69
C GLU A 157 -13.11 -7.84 0.41
N HIS A 158 -12.32 -7.34 1.37
CA HIS A 158 -11.52 -6.13 1.16
C HIS A 158 -10.47 -6.36 0.06
N ILE A 159 -10.35 -5.38 -0.85
CA ILE A 159 -9.43 -5.43 -1.99
C ILE A 159 -8.01 -4.96 -1.64
N HIS A 160 -7.76 -4.56 -0.39
CA HIS A 160 -6.45 -4.14 0.08
C HIS A 160 -5.37 -5.19 -0.26
N PRO A 161 -4.14 -4.75 -0.54
CA PRO A 161 -3.68 -3.36 -0.46
C PRO A 161 -4.02 -2.50 -1.69
N PHE A 162 -4.59 -3.10 -2.74
CA PHE A 162 -5.11 -2.37 -3.89
C PHE A 162 -6.40 -1.62 -3.57
N CYS A 163 -6.81 -0.71 -4.45
CA CYS A 163 -8.00 0.12 -4.25
C CYS A 163 -8.67 0.46 -5.59
N ASN A 164 -9.94 0.84 -5.56
CA ASN A 164 -10.74 1.09 -6.77
C ASN A 164 -11.51 2.42 -6.72
N ARG A 165 -11.14 3.31 -5.79
CA ARG A 165 -11.82 4.59 -5.59
C ARG A 165 -11.07 5.70 -6.31
N ALA A 166 -11.64 6.18 -7.42
CA ALA A 166 -11.08 7.31 -8.16
C ALA A 166 -11.09 8.58 -7.31
N LYS A 167 -9.99 9.35 -7.35
CA LYS A 167 -9.95 10.67 -6.70
C LYS A 167 -10.96 11.60 -7.35
N ARG A 168 -11.90 12.11 -6.56
CA ARG A 168 -12.83 13.15 -6.98
C ARG A 168 -12.22 14.54 -6.76
N ARG A 169 -12.58 15.50 -7.61
CA ARG A 169 -12.02 16.87 -7.58
C ARG A 169 -12.54 17.71 -6.41
N ASP A 170 -13.71 17.36 -5.87
CA ASP A 170 -14.49 18.12 -4.90
C ASP A 170 -14.33 17.64 -3.46
N ALA A 171 -13.99 16.37 -3.23
CA ALA A 171 -13.73 15.84 -1.90
C ALA A 171 -12.68 14.73 -1.91
N LEU A 172 -11.72 14.81 -0.98
CA LEU A 172 -10.73 13.76 -0.79
C LEU A 172 -11.28 12.77 0.26
N GLN A 173 -11.68 11.60 -0.21
CA GLN A 173 -12.12 10.52 0.66
C GLN A 173 -10.92 9.63 1.03
N THR A 174 -10.48 9.71 2.28
CA THR A 174 -9.44 8.88 2.87
C THR A 174 -9.98 7.52 3.30
N GLU A 175 -9.07 6.58 3.49
CA GLU A 175 -9.33 5.23 4.01
C GLU A 175 -8.18 4.79 4.91
N CYS A 176 -8.37 3.73 5.67
CA CYS A 176 -7.31 3.17 6.50
C CYS A 176 -6.42 2.22 5.70
N THR A 177 -5.14 2.18 6.05
CA THR A 177 -4.28 1.05 5.64
C THR A 177 -4.81 -0.25 6.24
N GLU A 178 -4.50 -1.40 5.63
CA GLU A 178 -4.96 -2.73 6.09
C GLU A 178 -4.64 -2.99 7.57
N ASN A 179 -3.43 -2.63 8.01
CA ASN A 179 -2.98 -2.76 9.40
C ASN A 179 -3.48 -1.64 10.34
N ARG A 180 -4.31 -0.71 9.80
CA ARG A 180 -4.89 0.45 10.47
C ARG A 180 -3.86 1.37 11.13
N GLN A 181 -2.61 1.37 10.67
CA GLN A 181 -1.55 2.20 11.24
C GLN A 181 -1.54 3.63 10.68
N SER A 182 -2.16 3.86 9.53
CA SER A 182 -2.10 5.14 8.84
C SER A 182 -3.42 5.48 8.15
N VAL A 183 -3.73 6.78 8.11
CA VAL A 183 -4.71 7.33 7.17
C VAL A 183 -4.09 7.38 5.78
N ALA A 184 -4.82 6.95 4.77
CA ALA A 184 -4.31 6.76 3.42
C ALA A 184 -5.33 7.19 2.37
N LEU A 185 -4.88 7.19 1.12
CA LEU A 185 -5.72 7.51 -0.04
C LEU A 185 -5.46 6.52 -1.16
N CYS A 186 -6.52 6.17 -1.88
CA CYS A 186 -6.37 5.45 -3.13
C CYS A 186 -5.64 6.33 -4.16
N ASN A 187 -4.53 5.84 -4.72
CA ASN A 187 -3.75 6.57 -5.71
C ASN A 187 -4.28 6.43 -7.15
N LEU A 188 -5.55 6.03 -7.31
CA LEU A 188 -6.23 5.92 -8.60
C LEU A 188 -6.54 7.31 -9.19
N VAL A 189 -6.03 7.55 -10.39
CA VAL A 189 -6.14 8.83 -11.11
C VAL A 189 -6.59 8.62 -12.55
N GLU A 190 -7.10 9.69 -13.14
CA GLU A 190 -7.39 9.79 -14.58
C GLU A 190 -6.14 10.31 -15.33
N PHE A 191 -5.80 9.67 -16.45
CA PHE A 191 -4.73 10.07 -17.35
C PHE A 191 -5.30 10.77 -18.60
N ASP A 192 -4.54 11.68 -19.21
CA ASP A 192 -4.96 12.39 -20.43
C ASP A 192 -5.14 11.47 -21.66
N LYS A 193 -4.54 10.28 -21.62
CA LYS A 193 -4.59 9.27 -22.67
C LYS A 193 -4.97 7.91 -22.08
N PRO A 194 -5.59 7.02 -22.88
CA PRO A 194 -5.82 5.65 -22.45
C PRO A 194 -4.50 4.98 -22.06
N LEU A 195 -4.53 4.20 -20.98
CA LEU A 195 -3.40 3.38 -20.58
C LEU A 195 -3.16 2.25 -21.60
N PRO A 196 -1.92 1.77 -21.77
CA PRO A 196 -1.63 0.55 -22.51
C PRO A 196 -2.48 -0.62 -22.01
N ARG A 197 -2.83 -1.56 -22.91
CA ARG A 197 -3.77 -2.65 -22.62
C ARG A 197 -3.36 -3.48 -21.40
N GLU A 198 -2.06 -3.70 -21.23
CA GLU A 198 -1.44 -4.42 -20.10
C GLU A 198 -1.63 -3.76 -18.74
N TYR A 199 -1.97 -2.46 -18.71
CA TYR A 199 -2.14 -1.64 -17.51
C TYR A 199 -3.59 -1.17 -17.29
N GLN A 200 -4.54 -1.71 -18.06
CA GLN A 200 -5.97 -1.43 -17.87
C GLN A 200 -6.55 -2.47 -16.90
N HIS A 201 -6.67 -2.07 -15.63
CA HIS A 201 -6.98 -3.00 -14.52
C HIS A 201 -8.47 -3.12 -14.15
N PHE A 202 -9.36 -2.39 -14.83
CA PHE A 202 -10.77 -2.30 -14.43
C PHE A 202 -11.72 -2.49 -15.60
N ASP A 203 -12.81 -3.23 -15.34
CA ASP A 203 -13.96 -3.32 -16.25
C ASP A 203 -14.93 -2.16 -15.99
N SER A 204 -15.09 -1.79 -14.72
CA SER A 204 -15.89 -0.65 -14.28
C SER A 204 -15.27 0.02 -13.06
N ILE A 205 -15.51 1.32 -12.90
CA ILE A 205 -15.15 2.11 -11.73
C ILE A 205 -16.38 2.91 -11.33
N HIS A 206 -16.73 2.91 -10.03
CA HIS A 206 -17.91 3.62 -9.55
C HIS A 206 -17.82 5.12 -9.87
N GLY A 207 -18.83 5.65 -10.55
CA GLY A 207 -18.90 7.06 -10.95
C GLY A 207 -18.10 7.43 -12.21
N VAL A 208 -17.52 6.44 -12.92
CA VAL A 208 -16.80 6.64 -14.18
C VAL A 208 -17.55 5.95 -15.31
N THR A 209 -17.72 6.61 -16.46
CA THR A 209 -18.38 6.01 -17.62
C THR A 209 -17.49 4.97 -18.29
N SER A 210 -18.09 3.94 -18.90
CA SER A 210 -17.34 2.79 -19.44
C SER A 210 -16.25 3.19 -20.46
N ASP A 211 -16.50 4.22 -21.28
CA ASP A 211 -15.56 4.76 -22.26
C ASP A 211 -14.34 5.44 -21.63
N GLN A 212 -14.48 5.96 -20.41
CA GLN A 212 -13.41 6.65 -19.69
C GLN A 212 -12.54 5.70 -18.86
N VAL A 213 -13.03 4.52 -18.46
CA VAL A 213 -12.30 3.62 -17.54
C VAL A 213 -10.90 3.25 -18.05
N THR A 214 -10.68 3.21 -19.37
CA THR A 214 -9.36 2.95 -19.97
C THR A 214 -8.31 4.02 -19.66
N HIS A 215 -8.73 5.19 -19.20
CA HIS A 215 -7.87 6.29 -18.77
C HIS A 215 -7.54 6.24 -17.28
N PHE A 216 -8.06 5.25 -16.53
CA PHE A 216 -7.87 5.18 -15.09
C PHE A 216 -6.87 4.09 -14.70
N GLY A 217 -5.93 4.46 -13.82
CA GLY A 217 -4.98 3.55 -13.18
C GLY A 217 -4.30 4.19 -11.98
N GLY A 218 -3.47 3.42 -11.28
CA GLY A 218 -2.62 3.91 -10.21
C GLY A 218 -1.63 4.96 -10.74
N SER A 219 -1.40 6.02 -9.97
CA SER A 219 -0.53 7.13 -10.38
C SER A 219 0.97 6.79 -10.45
N VAL A 220 1.37 5.58 -10.04
CA VAL A 220 2.76 5.13 -9.99
C VAL A 220 2.99 4.10 -11.09
N ALA A 221 3.72 4.49 -12.15
CA ALA A 221 3.99 3.62 -13.30
C ALA A 221 4.67 2.33 -12.88
N LEU A 222 5.76 2.43 -12.09
CA LEU A 222 6.54 1.29 -11.57
C LEU A 222 5.73 0.28 -10.76
N ALA A 223 4.53 0.64 -10.28
CA ALA A 223 3.64 -0.31 -9.63
C ALA A 223 2.68 -0.96 -10.66
N ASP A 224 3.12 -1.13 -11.91
CA ASP A 224 2.31 -1.56 -13.06
C ASP A 224 1.02 -0.75 -13.27
N TYR A 225 0.97 0.52 -12.84
CA TYR A 225 -0.27 1.30 -12.74
C TYR A 225 -1.38 0.60 -11.92
N CYS A 226 -1.05 -0.38 -11.08
CA CYS A 226 -1.99 -0.95 -10.11
C CYS A 226 -2.30 0.12 -9.05
N PRO A 227 -3.57 0.50 -8.85
CA PRO A 227 -3.91 1.45 -7.81
C PRO A 227 -3.90 0.80 -6.44
N TYR A 228 -3.33 1.52 -5.48
CA TYR A 228 -3.19 1.07 -4.11
C TYR A 228 -3.40 2.18 -3.09
N VAL A 229 -3.64 1.72 -1.87
CA VAL A 229 -3.83 2.58 -0.71
C VAL A 229 -2.48 3.10 -0.26
N GLN A 230 -2.26 4.40 -0.45
CA GLN A 230 -0.98 5.05 -0.20
C GLN A 230 -1.07 5.97 1.02
N GLU A 231 -0.08 5.83 1.92
CA GLU A 231 0.09 6.76 3.04
C GLU A 231 0.25 8.20 2.53
N LEU A 232 -0.44 9.13 3.16
CA LEU A 232 -0.43 10.53 2.77
C LEU A 232 0.48 11.37 3.66
N ASN A 233 0.99 12.46 3.10
CA ASN A 233 1.61 13.53 3.85
C ASN A 233 0.75 14.78 3.68
N TRP A 234 0.35 15.36 4.80
CA TRP A 234 -0.34 16.64 4.79
C TRP A 234 0.66 17.73 4.40
N LYS A 235 0.29 18.60 3.47
CA LYS A 235 1.16 19.65 2.93
C LYS A 235 0.57 21.03 3.17
N LYS A 236 1.44 22.00 3.43
CA LYS A 236 1.13 23.43 3.36
C LYS A 236 1.90 24.01 2.18
N GLY A 237 1.21 24.22 1.06
CA GLY A 237 1.88 24.48 -0.23
C GLY A 237 2.66 23.26 -0.70
N SER A 238 3.96 23.43 -1.01
CA SER A 238 4.85 22.34 -1.44
C SER A 238 5.50 21.59 -0.28
N VAL A 239 5.40 22.08 0.96
CA VAL A 239 6.11 21.54 2.12
C VAL A 239 5.22 20.54 2.87
N ALA A 240 5.72 19.33 3.07
CA ALA A 240 5.09 18.35 3.94
C ALA A 240 5.22 18.80 5.41
N ILE A 241 4.10 18.94 6.09
CA ILE A 241 4.02 19.43 7.47
C ILE A 241 3.88 18.29 8.49
N ARG A 242 3.13 17.23 8.14
CA ARG A 242 2.96 16.03 8.98
C ARG A 242 2.62 14.82 8.12
N GLY A 243 2.98 13.63 8.61
CA GLY A 243 2.56 12.36 8.02
C GLY A 243 1.17 11.94 8.47
N SER A 244 0.77 10.74 8.09
CA SER A 244 -0.55 10.16 8.38
C SER A 244 -0.51 8.92 9.27
N LYS A 245 0.68 8.51 9.74
CA LYS A 245 0.84 7.38 10.66
C LYS A 245 0.28 7.72 12.03
N CYS A 246 -0.75 7.01 12.47
CA CYS A 246 -1.49 7.26 13.70
C CYS A 246 -0.63 7.12 14.96
N HIS A 247 0.34 6.22 14.98
CA HIS A 247 1.19 5.98 16.15
C HIS A 247 2.21 7.10 16.46
N LEU A 248 2.42 8.07 15.56
CA LEU A 248 3.44 9.11 15.73
C LEU A 248 2.84 10.40 16.28
N GLU A 249 3.19 10.77 17.52
CA GLU A 249 2.67 12.00 18.16
C GLU A 249 2.97 13.29 17.38
N ARG A 250 4.09 13.34 16.65
CA ARG A 250 4.45 14.47 15.77
C ARG A 250 3.44 14.75 14.65
N ASN A 251 2.52 13.82 14.38
CA ASN A 251 1.48 13.95 13.36
C ASN A 251 0.17 14.56 13.90
N ASN A 252 0.10 14.92 15.19
CA ASN A 252 -1.05 15.67 15.70
C ASN A 252 -1.20 16.99 14.95
N ALA A 253 -2.44 17.31 14.55
CA ALA A 253 -2.77 18.59 13.96
C ALA A 253 -2.79 19.69 15.02
N ASP A 254 -2.64 20.95 14.58
CA ASP A 254 -2.96 22.09 15.43
C ASP A 254 -4.45 22.03 15.82
N PRO A 255 -4.82 22.28 17.09
CA PRO A 255 -6.21 22.25 17.53
C PRO A 255 -7.17 23.09 16.68
N GLU A 256 -6.72 24.21 16.11
CA GLU A 256 -7.55 25.09 15.26
C GLU A 256 -7.98 24.44 13.95
N ILE A 257 -7.23 23.44 13.46
CA ILE A 257 -7.51 22.72 12.21
C ILE A 257 -7.79 21.23 12.44
N ASN A 258 -8.00 20.80 13.68
CA ASN A 258 -8.34 19.42 14.04
C ASN A 258 -9.84 19.15 13.95
N TYR A 259 -10.38 19.29 12.73
CA TYR A 259 -11.81 19.29 12.48
C TYR A 259 -12.52 17.97 12.84
N THR A 260 -11.82 16.84 12.71
CA THR A 260 -12.35 15.49 12.99
C THR A 260 -11.90 14.94 14.34
N LEU A 261 -11.34 15.79 15.21
CA LEU A 261 -10.92 15.44 16.58
C LEU A 261 -9.92 14.28 16.63
N GLU A 262 -9.04 14.20 15.64
CA GLU A 262 -8.01 13.17 15.60
C GLU A 262 -7.03 13.29 16.77
N ARG A 263 -6.50 12.16 17.22
CA ARG A 263 -5.40 12.09 18.18
C ARG A 263 -4.38 11.07 17.70
N TYR A 264 -3.16 11.53 17.49
CA TYR A 264 -2.02 10.71 17.11
C TYR A 264 -1.16 10.41 18.33
N GLY A 265 -0.58 9.21 18.39
CA GLY A 265 0.30 8.75 19.46
C GLY A 265 0.30 7.23 19.59
N ASN A 266 1.16 6.69 20.46
CA ASN A 266 1.51 5.26 20.48
C ASN A 266 0.31 4.28 20.63
N ARG A 267 -0.82 4.75 21.15
CA ARG A 267 -2.07 3.98 21.28
C ARG A 267 -3.16 4.51 20.34
N SER A 268 -2.81 4.83 19.11
CA SER A 268 -3.76 5.35 18.12
C SER A 268 -3.73 4.52 16.85
N LYS A 269 -4.92 4.28 16.30
CA LYS A 269 -5.15 3.52 15.06
C LYS A 269 -6.06 4.33 14.15
N CYS A 270 -6.07 3.95 12.88
CA CYS A 270 -6.97 4.51 11.89
C CYS A 270 -8.34 3.84 12.00
N PHE A 271 -9.39 4.67 12.02
CA PHE A 271 -10.78 4.25 12.00
C PHE A 271 -11.51 4.94 10.85
N GLU A 272 -12.43 4.23 10.21
CA GLU A 272 -13.24 4.76 9.11
C GLU A 272 -14.34 5.67 9.64
N HIS A 273 -14.69 6.68 8.85
CA HIS A 273 -15.87 7.53 9.07
C HIS A 273 -16.98 7.07 8.14
N LEU A 274 -18.23 7.11 8.62
CA LEU A 274 -19.37 6.82 7.75
C LEU A 274 -19.64 7.96 6.77
N GLU A 275 -19.52 9.20 7.24
CA GLU A 275 -19.87 10.41 6.49
C GLU A 275 -18.87 11.56 6.71
N GLN A 276 -19.10 12.65 5.99
CA GLN A 276 -18.36 13.89 6.18
C GLN A 276 -18.67 14.49 7.56
N TRP A 277 -17.61 14.87 8.28
CA TRP A 277 -17.77 15.61 9.52
C TRP A 277 -18.25 17.03 9.24
N GLN A 278 -19.05 17.58 10.16
CA GLN A 278 -19.59 18.93 10.09
C GLN A 278 -19.17 19.75 11.31
N LEU A 279 -18.77 21.00 11.09
CA LEU A 279 -18.59 21.99 12.14
C LEU A 279 -19.73 23.01 12.08
N ARG A 280 -20.32 23.32 13.24
CA ARG A 280 -21.41 24.30 13.35
C ARG A 280 -21.10 25.40 14.35
N HIS A 281 -21.33 26.65 13.95
CA HIS A 281 -21.22 27.83 14.82
C HIS A 281 -22.22 28.91 14.40
N CYS A 282 -23.15 29.29 15.29
CA CYS A 282 -24.09 30.41 15.11
C CYS A 282 -24.75 30.55 13.72
N GLY A 283 -25.18 29.43 13.12
CA GLY A 283 -25.85 29.38 11.80
C GLY A 283 -24.93 29.11 10.61
N GLN A 284 -23.61 29.09 10.82
CA GLN A 284 -22.64 28.59 9.84
C GLN A 284 -22.48 27.07 9.99
N THR A 285 -22.46 26.37 8.86
CA THR A 285 -22.11 24.95 8.77
C THR A 285 -20.95 24.81 7.80
N TYR A 286 -19.90 24.12 8.23
CA TYR A 286 -18.73 23.82 7.41
C TYR A 286 -18.56 22.31 7.31
N ASP A 287 -18.65 21.77 6.10
CA ASP A 287 -18.37 20.37 5.81
C ASP A 287 -16.86 20.19 5.62
N VAL A 288 -16.27 19.22 6.31
CA VAL A 288 -14.83 18.97 6.21
C VAL A 288 -14.49 18.38 4.84
N GLU A 289 -13.63 19.07 4.08
CA GLU A 289 -13.23 18.69 2.72
C GLU A 289 -12.54 17.32 2.63
N HIS A 290 -11.89 16.89 3.72
CA HIS A 290 -11.18 15.62 3.83
C HIS A 290 -11.85 14.73 4.87
N TRP A 291 -12.28 13.54 4.46
CA TRP A 291 -13.06 12.66 5.32
C TRP A 291 -12.91 11.20 4.90
N GLY A 292 -13.48 10.27 5.68
CA GLY A 292 -13.52 8.84 5.35
C GLY A 292 -12.69 8.00 6.30
N SER A 293 -11.67 8.58 6.93
CA SER A 293 -10.98 7.99 8.06
C SER A 293 -10.18 9.03 8.86
N GLY A 294 -9.84 8.68 10.10
CA GLY A 294 -9.05 9.49 11.02
C GLY A 294 -8.33 8.65 12.07
N CYS A 295 -7.30 9.22 12.70
CA CYS A 295 -6.56 8.57 13.77
C CYS A 295 -7.19 8.86 15.13
N TYR A 296 -7.54 7.81 15.88
CA TYR A 296 -8.12 7.92 17.22
C TYR A 296 -7.38 7.04 18.21
N GLN A 297 -7.35 7.49 19.46
CA GLN A 297 -6.84 6.66 20.53
C GLN A 297 -7.80 5.50 20.82
N TYR A 298 -7.23 4.38 21.25
CA TYR A 298 -8.01 3.20 21.57
C TYR A 298 -7.52 2.51 22.84
N ALA A 299 -8.41 1.75 23.45
CA ALA A 299 -8.11 0.84 24.55
C ALA A 299 -8.79 -0.50 24.33
N CYS A 300 -8.10 -1.58 24.67
CA CYS A 300 -8.62 -2.93 24.65
C CYS A 300 -8.65 -3.46 26.07
N ASN A 301 -9.79 -3.98 26.51
CA ASN A 301 -9.94 -4.63 27.81
C ASN A 301 -10.83 -5.88 27.68
N GLN A 302 -11.17 -6.53 28.80
CA GLN A 302 -12.00 -7.73 28.82
C GLN A 302 -13.41 -7.53 28.22
N SER A 303 -13.91 -6.29 28.21
CA SER A 303 -15.20 -5.90 27.65
C SER A 303 -15.15 -5.54 26.16
N GLY A 304 -13.95 -5.53 25.55
CA GLY A 304 -13.75 -5.29 24.12
C GLY A 304 -12.94 -4.03 23.80
N LEU A 305 -13.22 -3.46 22.63
CA LEU A 305 -12.56 -2.29 22.07
C LEU A 305 -13.28 -1.00 22.47
N PHE A 306 -12.52 0.00 22.90
CA PHE A 306 -12.98 1.35 23.21
C PHE A 306 -12.22 2.35 22.35
N ILE A 307 -12.95 3.28 21.72
CA ILE A 307 -12.41 4.42 20.98
C ILE A 307 -12.47 5.64 21.90
N GLU A 308 -11.38 6.39 21.98
CA GLU A 308 -11.28 7.59 22.81
C GLU A 308 -11.27 8.86 21.95
N VAL A 309 -12.23 9.76 22.22
CA VAL A 309 -12.38 11.05 21.54
C VAL A 309 -12.57 12.13 22.61
N GLN A 310 -11.69 13.14 22.62
CA GLN A 310 -11.74 14.25 23.60
C GLN A 310 -11.88 13.80 25.08
N GLY A 311 -11.23 12.68 25.43
CA GLY A 311 -11.27 12.11 26.80
C GLY A 311 -12.53 11.30 27.13
N GLN A 312 -13.49 11.20 26.20
CA GLN A 312 -14.65 10.32 26.31
C GLN A 312 -14.37 8.98 25.65
N GLN A 313 -14.90 7.89 26.23
CA GLN A 313 -14.72 6.53 25.75
C GLN A 313 -16.01 5.97 25.16
N TYR A 314 -15.90 5.42 23.94
CA TYR A 314 -17.00 4.85 23.19
C TYR A 314 -16.73 3.37 22.94
N GLN A 315 -17.62 2.49 23.39
CA GLN A 315 -17.45 1.05 23.27
C GLN A 315 -17.93 0.51 21.91
N CYS A 316 -17.10 -0.32 21.30
CA CYS A 316 -17.45 -1.11 20.12
C CYS A 316 -17.97 -2.50 20.53
N TYR A 317 -19.24 -2.76 20.24
CA TYR A 317 -19.91 -4.04 20.51
C TYR A 317 -19.88 -4.99 19.33
N ARG A 318 -19.80 -4.48 18.09
CA ARG A 318 -19.68 -5.27 16.87
C ARG A 318 -18.99 -4.50 15.75
N GLN A 319 -18.39 -5.24 14.81
CA GLN A 319 -17.88 -4.67 13.57
C GLN A 319 -19.00 -3.96 12.79
N GLY A 320 -18.70 -2.79 12.24
CA GLY A 320 -19.64 -1.96 11.48
C GLY A 320 -20.63 -1.19 12.35
N GLN A 321 -20.53 -1.25 13.68
CA GLN A 321 -21.27 -0.33 14.55
C GLN A 321 -20.83 1.11 14.26
N VAL A 322 -21.79 2.01 14.14
CA VAL A 322 -21.54 3.44 13.98
C VAL A 322 -21.64 4.10 15.35
N ILE A 323 -20.64 4.88 15.71
CA ILE A 323 -20.62 5.73 16.90
C ILE A 323 -20.76 7.16 16.42
N ASP A 324 -21.87 7.80 16.77
CA ASP A 324 -22.08 9.23 16.54
C ASP A 324 -21.33 10.04 17.59
N ILE A 325 -20.53 10.99 17.14
CA ILE A 325 -19.71 11.89 17.96
C ILE A 325 -20.32 13.28 17.87
N GLN A 326 -20.61 13.86 19.04
CA GLN A 326 -21.05 15.23 19.18
C GLN A 326 -20.20 15.90 20.27
N GLU A 327 -19.28 16.77 19.87
CA GLU A 327 -18.37 17.44 20.80
C GLU A 327 -18.37 18.95 20.61
N VAL A 328 -18.31 19.68 21.71
CA VAL A 328 -18.25 21.15 21.72
C VAL A 328 -16.85 21.57 22.10
N THR A 329 -16.16 22.26 21.18
CA THR A 329 -14.91 22.98 21.46
C THR A 329 -15.20 24.46 21.72
N SER A 330 -14.19 25.28 21.98
CA SER A 330 -14.38 26.70 22.34
C SER A 330 -15.15 27.51 21.30
N GLU A 331 -15.10 27.12 20.02
CA GLU A 331 -15.72 27.86 18.92
C GLU A 331 -16.70 27.04 18.07
N TRP A 332 -16.62 25.70 18.08
CA TRP A 332 -17.37 24.87 17.14
C TRP A 332 -18.06 23.69 17.81
N LEU A 333 -19.26 23.36 17.31
CA LEU A 333 -19.86 22.05 17.51
C LEU A 333 -19.40 21.11 16.40
N HIS A 334 -18.68 20.05 16.76
CA HIS A 334 -18.23 19.00 15.87
C HIS A 334 -19.25 17.87 15.85
N LEU A 335 -19.67 17.49 14.64
CA LEU A 335 -20.59 16.38 14.39
C LEU A 335 -19.93 15.43 13.41
N GLY A 336 -19.86 14.15 13.76
CA GLY A 336 -19.32 13.13 12.87
C GLY A 336 -19.59 11.74 13.38
N SER A 337 -19.11 10.74 12.66
CA SER A 337 -19.33 9.35 13.01
C SER A 337 -18.08 8.51 12.75
N ILE A 338 -17.85 7.55 13.63
CA ILE A 338 -16.73 6.61 13.56
C ILE A 338 -17.30 5.18 13.47
N ILE A 339 -16.76 4.39 12.55
CA ILE A 339 -17.15 2.99 12.36
C ILE A 339 -16.24 2.10 13.20
N CYS A 340 -16.85 1.26 14.03
CA CYS A 340 -16.15 0.24 14.80
C CYS A 340 -15.58 -0.87 13.90
N PRO A 341 -14.27 -1.15 13.97
CA PRO A 341 -13.67 -2.27 13.27
C PRO A 341 -13.94 -3.59 14.02
N SER A 342 -13.42 -4.69 13.50
CA SER A 342 -13.33 -5.92 14.27
C SER A 342 -12.37 -5.73 15.45
N CYS A 343 -12.72 -6.28 16.62
CA CYS A 343 -11.84 -6.25 17.79
C CYS A 343 -10.52 -6.97 17.53
N ILE A 344 -10.51 -8.01 16.69
CA ILE A 344 -9.31 -8.80 16.36
C ILE A 344 -8.28 -7.92 15.64
N ASP A 345 -8.73 -7.07 14.72
CA ASP A 345 -7.87 -6.20 13.90
C ASP A 345 -7.09 -5.16 14.74
N ILE A 346 -7.66 -4.76 15.88
CA ILE A 346 -7.10 -3.71 16.74
C ILE A 346 -6.42 -4.27 17.99
N CYS A 347 -7.07 -5.22 18.65
CA CYS A 347 -6.70 -5.67 19.99
C CYS A 347 -5.73 -6.87 20.02
N GLN A 348 -5.42 -7.48 18.88
CA GLN A 348 -4.51 -8.63 18.77
C GLN A 348 -4.84 -9.76 19.77
N VAL A 349 -6.13 -10.04 19.97
CA VAL A 349 -6.64 -11.03 20.94
C VAL A 349 -6.85 -12.39 20.31
#